data_AF-A0ABD5HR01-F1
#
_entry.id   AF-A0ABD5HR01-F1
#
_cell.length_a   1.000
_cell.length_b   1.000
_cell.length_c   1.000
_cell.angle_alpha   90.00
_cell.angle_beta   90.00
_cell.angle_gamma   90.00
#
_symmetry.space_group_name_H-M   'P 1'
#
loop_
_entity.id
_entity.type
_entity.pdbx_description
1 polymer ?
#
loop_
_entity_poly.entity_id
_entity_poly.type
_entity_poly.pdbx_seq_one_letter_code
_entity_poly.pdbx_strand_id
1 'polypeptide(L)'
;MATLLEECIEALGVNIEILEETQGRTIIRKFENTFPITFWGRIDWENIQKYAELYNEDEIKAYLQNCFGTYSHMVYLIWDDATLPVIKTELHQVLEVIYDVTAVSFDTWIYSPDVGYVIEYHHDGDIRIGDVKNIIK
;
A
#
# COMPACT_ATOMS: atom_id res chain seq x y z
N MET A 1 -18.60 -17.07 10.92
CA MET A 1 -17.91 -15.82 11.30
C MET A 1 -16.88 -15.62 10.22
N ALA A 2 -16.97 -14.54 9.46
CA ALA A 2 -15.99 -14.22 8.44
C ALA A 2 -14.67 -13.79 9.12
N THR A 3 -13.56 -14.00 8.46
CA THR A 3 -12.25 -13.45 8.84
C THR A 3 -12.14 -11.99 8.39
N LEU A 4 -11.24 -11.22 8.99
CA LEU A 4 -11.01 -9.81 8.61
C LEU A 4 -10.60 -9.67 7.13
N LEU A 5 -9.87 -10.66 6.59
CA LEU A 5 -9.54 -10.71 5.17
C LEU A 5 -10.79 -10.91 4.30
N GLU A 6 -11.71 -11.78 4.70
CA GLU A 6 -12.98 -12.00 3.96
C GLU A 6 -13.86 -10.75 3.98
N GLU A 7 -13.95 -10.07 5.12
CA GLU A 7 -14.67 -8.79 5.27
C GLU A 7 -14.05 -7.69 4.37
N CYS A 8 -12.72 -7.58 4.35
CA CYS A 8 -11.99 -6.67 3.46
C CYS A 8 -12.24 -6.97 1.98
N ILE A 9 -12.18 -8.25 1.58
CA ILE A 9 -12.47 -8.68 0.20
C ILE A 9 -13.91 -8.32 -0.19
N GLU A 10 -14.88 -8.52 0.71
CA GLU A 10 -16.28 -8.15 0.48
C GLU A 10 -16.44 -6.62 0.35
N ALA A 11 -15.77 -5.85 1.21
CA ALA A 11 -15.81 -4.38 1.22
C ALA A 11 -15.17 -3.77 -0.05
N LEU A 12 -14.03 -4.30 -0.50
CA LEU A 12 -13.38 -3.88 -1.76
C LEU A 12 -14.30 -4.10 -2.98
N GLY A 13 -15.21 -5.09 -2.90
CA GLY A 13 -16.27 -5.29 -3.87
C GLY A 13 -15.77 -5.87 -5.20
N VAL A 14 -16.01 -5.16 -6.29
CA VAL A 14 -15.71 -5.63 -7.66
C VAL A 14 -14.33 -5.17 -8.13
N ASN A 15 -13.83 -5.74 -9.23
CA ASN A 15 -12.55 -5.38 -9.85
C ASN A 15 -11.31 -5.61 -8.96
N ILE A 16 -11.38 -6.61 -8.08
CA ILE A 16 -10.23 -7.12 -7.35
C ILE A 16 -9.66 -8.36 -8.05
N GLU A 17 -8.35 -8.53 -7.94
CA GLU A 17 -7.62 -9.73 -8.34
C GLU A 17 -6.79 -10.19 -7.13
N ILE A 18 -7.20 -11.30 -6.51
CA ILE A 18 -6.41 -11.96 -5.47
C ILE A 18 -5.30 -12.74 -6.18
N LEU A 19 -4.05 -12.32 -6.01
CA LEU A 19 -2.93 -12.93 -6.72
C LEU A 19 -2.60 -14.32 -6.19
N GLU A 20 -2.21 -15.22 -7.08
CA GLU A 20 -1.63 -16.50 -6.66
C GLU A 20 -0.33 -16.27 -5.90
N GLU A 21 0.02 -17.20 -5.01
CA GLU A 21 1.16 -17.11 -4.09
C GLU A 21 2.49 -16.77 -4.80
N THR A 22 2.72 -17.30 -6.01
CA THR A 22 3.93 -17.03 -6.80
C THR A 22 3.95 -15.61 -7.39
N GLN A 23 2.80 -15.12 -7.85
CA GLN A 23 2.62 -13.77 -8.37
C GLN A 23 2.72 -12.75 -7.23
N GLY A 24 2.04 -12.98 -6.12
CA GLY A 24 2.09 -12.12 -4.93
C GLY A 24 3.52 -11.95 -4.42
N ARG A 25 4.27 -13.05 -4.26
CA ARG A 25 5.71 -12.98 -3.90
C ARG A 25 6.56 -12.20 -4.89
N THR A 26 6.20 -12.21 -6.18
CA THR A 26 6.93 -11.46 -7.20
C THR A 26 6.70 -9.96 -7.01
N ILE A 27 5.47 -9.55 -6.67
CA ILE A 27 5.15 -8.16 -6.30
C ILE A 27 5.87 -7.74 -5.02
N ILE A 28 5.82 -8.55 -3.96
CA ILE A 28 6.49 -8.25 -2.68
C ILE A 28 7.99 -8.07 -2.89
N ARG A 29 8.65 -9.00 -3.59
CA ARG A 29 10.08 -8.85 -3.91
C ARG A 29 10.35 -7.61 -4.74
N LYS A 30 9.47 -7.24 -5.67
CA LYS A 30 9.63 -6.01 -6.45
C LYS A 30 9.53 -4.78 -5.54
N PHE A 31 8.57 -4.76 -4.63
CA PHE A 31 8.41 -3.72 -3.61
C PHE A 31 9.67 -3.59 -2.74
N GLU A 32 10.13 -4.68 -2.13
CA GLU A 32 11.32 -4.71 -1.25
C GLU A 32 12.63 -4.35 -1.97
N ASN A 33 12.73 -4.66 -3.27
CA ASN A 33 13.88 -4.23 -4.09
C ASN A 33 13.76 -2.78 -4.59
N THR A 34 12.56 -2.21 -4.58
CA THR A 34 12.30 -0.84 -5.05
C THR A 34 12.47 0.17 -3.93
N PHE A 35 11.91 -0.09 -2.75
CA PHE A 35 11.97 0.79 -1.60
C PHE A 35 12.95 0.27 -0.55
N PRO A 36 13.66 1.15 0.17
CA PRO A 36 14.54 0.72 1.24
C PRO A 36 13.69 0.19 2.40
N ILE A 37 13.92 -1.05 2.83
CA ILE A 37 13.19 -1.69 3.93
C ILE A 37 14.16 -1.94 5.09
N THR A 38 13.76 -1.53 6.28
CA THR A 38 14.50 -1.77 7.53
C THR A 38 14.50 -3.26 7.89
N PHE A 39 15.41 -3.70 8.78
CA PHE A 39 15.44 -5.11 9.19
C PHE A 39 14.16 -5.54 9.95
N TRP A 40 13.38 -4.60 10.46
CA TRP A 40 12.13 -4.82 11.17
C TRP A 40 10.89 -4.62 10.28
N GLY A 41 11.06 -4.55 8.96
CA GLY A 41 9.95 -4.67 7.99
C GLY A 41 9.28 -3.37 7.57
N ARG A 42 9.59 -2.23 8.21
CA ARG A 42 9.11 -0.91 7.77
C ARG A 42 9.91 -0.36 6.59
N ILE A 43 9.30 0.53 5.81
CA ILE A 43 10.06 1.40 4.91
C ILE A 43 11.04 2.24 5.72
N ASP A 44 12.28 2.28 5.26
CA ASP A 44 13.32 3.13 5.81
C ASP A 44 13.17 4.55 5.26
N TRP A 45 12.31 5.32 5.93
CA TRP A 45 12.01 6.70 5.57
C TRP A 45 13.22 7.64 5.67
N GLU A 46 14.28 7.28 6.43
CA GLU A 46 15.53 8.05 6.49
C GLU A 46 16.28 8.01 5.15
N ASN A 47 16.07 6.95 4.36
CA ASN A 47 16.66 6.76 3.02
C ASN A 47 15.75 7.25 1.88
N ILE A 48 14.72 8.04 2.20
CA ILE A 48 13.85 8.71 1.21
C ILE A 48 13.98 10.22 1.40
N GLN A 49 14.59 10.90 0.43
CA GLN A 49 14.89 12.34 0.46
C GLN A 49 13.63 13.21 0.65
N LYS A 50 12.51 12.76 0.09
CA LYS A 50 11.23 13.44 0.20
C LYS A 50 10.09 12.43 0.25
N TYR A 51 9.46 12.34 1.41
CA TYR A 51 8.18 11.69 1.67
C TYR A 51 7.23 12.72 2.29
N ALA A 52 5.95 12.37 2.39
CA ALA A 52 4.96 13.13 3.15
C ALA A 52 4.36 12.28 4.26
N GLU A 53 4.09 12.91 5.39
CA GLU A 53 3.23 12.38 6.44
C GLU A 53 1.81 12.91 6.19
N LEU A 54 0.83 12.02 6.28
CA LEU A 54 -0.56 12.29 5.96
C LEU A 54 -1.44 11.84 7.11
N TYR A 55 -2.64 12.41 7.22
CA TYR A 55 -3.54 12.08 8.34
C TYR A 55 -4.82 11.35 7.92
N ASN A 56 -5.19 11.39 6.64
CA ASN A 56 -6.46 10.85 6.15
C ASN A 56 -6.45 10.69 4.61
N GLU A 57 -7.51 10.09 4.09
CA GLU A 57 -7.68 9.73 2.69
C GLU A 57 -7.81 10.96 1.79
N ASP A 58 -8.36 12.07 2.29
CA ASP A 58 -8.48 13.31 1.54
C ASP A 58 -7.11 13.95 1.29
N GLU A 59 -6.22 13.90 2.28
CA GLU A 59 -4.82 14.32 2.12
C GLU A 59 -4.05 13.41 1.17
N ILE A 60 -4.29 12.10 1.22
CA ILE A 60 -3.73 11.14 0.24
C ILE A 60 -4.18 11.49 -1.18
N LYS A 61 -5.48 11.66 -1.40
CA LYS A 61 -6.04 12.03 -2.71
C LYS A 61 -5.44 13.34 -3.21
N ALA A 62 -5.35 14.35 -2.34
CA ALA A 62 -4.76 15.64 -2.69
C ALA A 62 -3.27 15.53 -3.04
N TYR A 63 -2.48 14.78 -2.25
CA TYR A 63 -1.06 14.55 -2.53
C TYR A 63 -0.88 13.85 -3.88
N LEU A 64 -1.64 12.78 -4.12
CA LEU A 64 -1.54 12.00 -5.36
C LEU A 64 -1.94 12.81 -6.59
N GLN A 65 -3.03 13.56 -6.49
CA GLN A 65 -3.47 14.45 -7.56
C GLN A 65 -2.40 15.51 -7.89
N ASN A 66 -1.75 16.08 -6.87
CA ASN A 66 -0.73 17.13 -7.05
C ASN A 66 0.61 16.59 -7.55
N CYS A 67 1.03 15.40 -7.10
CA CYS A 67 2.33 14.84 -7.42
C CYS A 67 2.33 13.93 -8.66
N PHE A 68 1.23 13.22 -8.91
CA PHE A 68 1.12 12.21 -9.98
C PHE A 68 0.00 12.49 -10.98
N GLY A 69 -0.86 13.50 -10.73
CA GLY A 69 -1.93 13.89 -11.66
C GLY A 69 -3.16 12.97 -11.64
N THR A 70 -3.16 11.93 -10.82
CA THR A 70 -4.28 10.99 -10.64
C THR A 70 -4.19 10.29 -9.29
N TYR A 71 -5.33 9.87 -8.76
CA TYR A 71 -5.46 8.93 -7.64
C TYR A 71 -6.37 7.73 -7.99
N SER A 72 -6.67 7.54 -9.27
CA SER A 72 -7.42 6.38 -9.77
C SER A 72 -6.53 5.59 -10.72
N HIS A 73 -5.98 4.48 -10.23
CA HIS A 73 -5.18 3.52 -10.97
C HIS A 73 -5.03 2.24 -10.13
N MET A 74 -4.56 1.18 -10.78
CA MET A 74 -4.30 -0.11 -10.14
C MET A 74 -3.13 -0.02 -9.13
N VAL A 75 -3.34 -0.60 -7.96
CA VAL A 75 -2.38 -0.73 -6.86
C VAL A 75 -2.38 -2.15 -6.32
N TYR A 76 -1.37 -2.47 -5.53
CA TYR A 76 -1.23 -3.74 -4.83
C TYR A 76 -1.31 -3.50 -3.32
N LEU A 77 -2.22 -4.22 -2.66
CA LEU A 77 -2.31 -4.29 -1.21
C LEU A 77 -1.40 -5.40 -0.70
N ILE A 78 -0.52 -5.02 0.22
CA ILE A 78 0.45 -5.90 0.86
C ILE A 78 0.32 -5.68 2.37
N TRP A 79 0.34 -6.77 3.14
CA TRP A 79 0.29 -6.75 4.60
C TRP A 79 1.57 -7.35 5.19
N ASP A 80 1.85 -7.08 6.46
CA ASP A 80 3.04 -7.59 7.16
C ASP A 80 3.01 -9.10 7.43
N ASP A 81 1.81 -9.69 7.49
CA ASP A 81 1.66 -11.15 7.51
C ASP A 81 1.86 -11.73 6.09
N ALA A 82 3.04 -12.32 5.87
CA ALA A 82 3.43 -12.95 4.61
C ALA A 82 2.57 -14.17 4.19
N THR A 83 1.67 -14.65 5.06
CA THR A 83 0.70 -15.70 4.71
C THR A 83 -0.56 -15.14 4.02
N LEU A 84 -0.79 -13.82 4.10
CA LEU A 84 -1.88 -13.15 3.42
C LEU A 84 -1.61 -13.00 1.92
N PRO A 85 -2.65 -13.09 1.08
CA PRO A 85 -2.49 -12.89 -0.36
C PRO A 85 -2.19 -11.42 -0.67
N VAL A 86 -1.53 -11.16 -1.79
CA VAL A 86 -1.48 -9.81 -2.36
C VAL A 86 -2.75 -9.58 -3.16
N ILE A 87 -3.43 -8.45 -2.95
CA ILE A 87 -4.62 -8.08 -3.72
C ILE A 87 -4.26 -6.95 -4.66
N LYS A 88 -4.61 -7.09 -5.93
CA LYS A 88 -4.55 -6.01 -6.91
C LYS A 88 -5.95 -5.43 -7.10
N THR A 89 -6.07 -4.11 -7.03
CA THR A 89 -7.35 -3.39 -7.16
C THR A 89 -7.11 -1.92 -7.51
N GLU A 90 -8.17 -1.15 -7.69
CA GLU A 90 -8.09 0.29 -7.92
C GLU A 90 -7.93 1.08 -6.61
N LEU A 91 -7.02 2.05 -6.60
CA LEU A 91 -6.72 2.85 -5.41
C LEU A 91 -7.95 3.57 -4.84
N HIS A 92 -8.84 4.10 -5.69
CA HIS A 92 -10.01 4.82 -5.21
C HIS A 92 -10.93 3.91 -4.37
N GLN A 93 -11.06 2.62 -4.74
CA GLN A 93 -11.82 1.64 -3.97
C GLN A 93 -11.15 1.37 -2.62
N VAL A 94 -9.83 1.20 -2.61
CA VAL A 94 -9.06 1.00 -1.36
C VAL A 94 -9.30 2.13 -0.37
N LEU A 95 -9.26 3.38 -0.84
CA LEU A 95 -9.45 4.55 0.03
C LEU A 95 -10.89 4.70 0.53
N GLU A 96 -11.89 4.10 -0.13
CA GLU A 96 -13.29 4.11 0.34
C GLU A 96 -13.54 3.12 1.49
N VAL A 97 -12.75 2.05 1.58
CA VAL A 97 -12.88 0.97 2.58
C VAL A 97 -11.60 0.75 3.37
N ILE A 98 -10.82 1.82 3.55
CA ILE A 98 -9.47 1.74 4.13
C ILE A 98 -9.45 1.09 5.52
N TYR A 99 -10.49 1.29 6.33
CA TYR A 99 -10.58 0.69 7.65
C TYR A 99 -10.64 -0.83 7.59
N ASP A 100 -11.40 -1.40 6.66
CA ASP A 100 -11.45 -2.85 6.43
C ASP A 100 -10.08 -3.36 5.93
N VAL A 101 -9.41 -2.59 5.05
CA VAL A 101 -8.08 -2.91 4.52
C VAL A 101 -7.01 -2.92 5.62
N THR A 102 -6.97 -1.90 6.48
CA THR A 102 -5.99 -1.78 7.57
C THR A 102 -6.34 -2.65 8.77
N ALA A 103 -7.56 -3.18 8.87
CA ALA A 103 -7.94 -4.12 9.93
C ALA A 103 -7.39 -5.53 9.70
N VAL A 104 -7.02 -5.89 8.45
CA VAL A 104 -6.59 -7.25 8.11
C VAL A 104 -5.30 -7.65 8.84
N SER A 105 -4.35 -6.73 8.98
CA SER A 105 -3.05 -6.96 9.65
C SER A 105 -2.51 -5.65 10.24
N PHE A 106 -1.41 -5.71 11.00
CA PHE A 106 -0.87 -4.55 11.71
C PHE A 106 -0.37 -3.44 10.78
N ASP A 107 0.44 -3.80 9.78
CA ASP A 107 0.99 -2.84 8.84
C ASP A 107 0.50 -3.17 7.42
N THR A 108 0.24 -2.12 6.65
CA THR A 108 -0.27 -2.22 5.28
C THR A 108 0.51 -1.31 4.34
N TRP A 109 0.90 -1.85 3.19
CA TRP A 109 1.48 -1.09 2.08
C TRP A 109 0.54 -1.10 0.88
N ILE A 110 0.23 0.09 0.38
CA ILE A 110 -0.47 0.30 -0.89
C ILE A 110 0.59 0.67 -1.93
N TYR A 111 1.00 -0.29 -2.74
CA TYR A 111 2.13 -0.18 -3.66
C TYR A 111 1.65 0.05 -5.10
N SER A 112 2.17 1.09 -5.74
CA SER A 112 1.93 1.40 -7.15
C SER A 112 3.25 1.35 -7.92
N PRO A 113 3.64 0.19 -8.47
CA PRO A 113 4.89 0.07 -9.23
C PRO A 113 4.88 0.90 -10.53
N ASP A 114 3.70 1.07 -11.14
CA ASP A 114 3.56 1.74 -12.44
C ASP A 114 3.64 3.26 -12.30
N VAL A 115 3.07 3.82 -11.22
CA VAL A 115 3.19 5.25 -10.90
C VAL A 115 4.49 5.55 -10.14
N GLY A 116 5.00 4.58 -9.39
CA GLY A 116 6.29 4.65 -8.70
C GLY A 116 6.21 5.15 -7.27
N TYR A 117 5.11 4.90 -6.54
CA TYR A 117 4.99 5.27 -5.13
C TYR A 117 4.54 4.10 -4.26
N VAL A 118 4.68 4.28 -2.94
CA VAL A 118 4.08 3.43 -1.92
C VAL A 118 3.50 4.28 -0.79
N ILE A 119 2.34 3.89 -0.28
CA ILE A 119 1.76 4.42 0.96
C ILE A 119 1.92 3.33 2.02
N GLU A 120 2.48 3.68 3.18
CA GLU A 120 2.52 2.83 4.37
C GLU A 120 1.51 3.34 5.40
N TYR A 121 0.62 2.46 5.82
CA TYR A 121 -0.16 2.59 7.05
C TYR A 121 0.49 1.72 8.10
N HIS A 122 1.00 2.33 9.16
CA HIS A 122 1.63 1.60 10.25
C HIS A 122 0.72 1.49 11.47
N HIS A 123 0.86 0.42 12.25
CA HIS A 123 0.06 0.17 13.45
C HIS A 123 0.15 1.24 14.54
N ASP A 124 1.21 2.06 14.54
CA ASP A 124 1.34 3.24 15.42
C ASP A 124 0.45 4.43 15.00
N GLY A 125 -0.22 4.34 13.85
CA GLY A 125 -1.09 5.38 13.29
C GLY A 125 -0.39 6.32 12.30
N ASP A 126 0.88 6.10 11.99
CA ASP A 126 1.60 6.86 10.96
C ASP A 126 1.08 6.49 9.56
N ILE A 127 0.79 7.49 8.74
CA ILE A 127 0.55 7.31 7.30
C ILE A 127 1.63 8.08 6.55
N ARG A 128 2.42 7.38 5.75
CA ARG A 128 3.50 7.98 4.95
C ARG A 128 3.42 7.58 3.50
N ILE A 129 3.76 8.51 2.61
CA ILE A 129 3.87 8.25 1.18
C ILE A 129 5.23 8.65 0.63
N GLY A 130 5.85 7.77 -0.17
CA GLY A 130 7.14 7.99 -0.81
C GLY A 130 7.10 7.70 -2.31
N ASP A 131 7.86 8.48 -3.09
CA ASP A 131 8.11 8.27 -4.52
C ASP A 131 9.49 7.61 -4.70
N VAL A 132 9.57 6.59 -5.56
CA VAL A 132 10.81 5.90 -5.93
C VAL A 132 11.90 6.86 -6.45
N LYS A 133 11.52 7.99 -7.05
CA LYS A 133 12.45 9.01 -7.55
C LYS A 133 13.19 9.76 -6.44
N ASN A 134 12.66 9.74 -5.21
CA ASN A 134 13.25 10.42 -4.07
C ASN A 134 14.10 9.49 -3.20
N ILE A 135 14.31 8.24 -3.59
CA ILE A 135 15.17 7.31 -2.84
C ILE A 135 16.62 7.78 -2.94
N ILE A 136 17.28 7.86 -1.79
CA ILE A 136 18.71 8.21 -1.70
C ILE A 136 19.51 7.01 -2.24
N LYS A 137 20.34 7.26 -3.25
CA LYS A 137 21.20 6.25 -3.89
C LYS A 137 22.64 6.33 -3.41
#